data_AF-A0A5A9ZN12-F1
#
_entry.id   AF-A0A5A9ZN12-F1
#
_cell.length_a   1.000
_cell.length_b   1.000
_cell.length_c   1.000
_cell.angle_alpha   90.00
_cell.angle_beta   90.00
_cell.angle_gamma   90.00
#
_symmetry.space_group_name_H-M   'P 1'
#
loop_
_entity.id
_entity.type
_entity.pdbx_description
1 polymer ?
#
loop_
_entity_poly.entity_id
_entity_poly.type
_entity_poly.pdbx_seq_one_letter_code
_entity_poly.pdbx_strand_id
1 'polypeptide(L)'
;MPMHYPPLADGTYRYGDPPQPLPSPVPGPDPHAPDLNADPGAAPDGRPGDAPLPAGAPGERRPRGTVAAAAIIGVAALVVVVSGVIVLGSGSDTGRGADPGRDLFPQALPPSERTPGSGSFTVDGTFTVVATPAEPVSGDRIGCDLPITLSDIGEGTTITLIEGGTSPISSDMLAYSGGDLSSCTFTFEFADVPAGGSFYMVELPGRGRLTYTEDELRAGVDITLGR
;
A
#
# COMPACT_ATOMS: atom_id res chain seq x y z
N MET A 1 29.03 2.06 5.14
CA MET A 1 28.95 0.90 6.07
C MET A 1 28.16 1.36 7.29
N PRO A 2 27.00 0.77 7.60
CA PRO A 2 26.18 1.20 8.73
C PRO A 2 26.88 0.84 10.05
N MET A 3 27.08 1.84 10.91
CA MET A 3 27.77 1.72 12.19
C MET A 3 26.74 1.44 13.28
N HIS A 4 26.73 0.21 13.82
CA HIS A 4 25.84 -0.19 14.90
C HIS A 4 26.52 -0.07 16.26
N TYR A 5 25.89 0.65 17.18
CA TYR A 5 26.29 0.68 18.58
C TYR A 5 25.54 -0.42 19.34
N PRO A 6 26.21 -1.22 20.20
CA PRO A 6 25.51 -2.17 21.04
C PRO A 6 24.70 -1.43 22.13
N PRO A 7 23.48 -1.89 22.46
CA PRO A 7 22.68 -1.30 23.52
C PRO A 7 23.31 -1.56 24.90
N LEU A 8 23.09 -0.65 25.85
CA LEU A 8 23.40 -0.87 27.26
C LEU A 8 22.45 -1.93 27.86
N ALA A 9 22.81 -2.48 29.03
CA ALA A 9 22.02 -3.51 29.71
C ALA A 9 20.60 -3.07 30.10
N ASP A 10 20.31 -1.76 30.05
CA ASP A 10 19.00 -1.15 30.26
C ASP A 10 18.24 -0.86 28.95
N GLY A 11 18.79 -1.26 27.80
CA GLY A 11 18.20 -1.04 26.48
C GLY A 11 18.37 0.38 25.93
N THR A 12 19.11 1.26 26.60
CA THR A 12 19.35 2.63 26.11
C THR A 12 20.64 2.75 25.30
N TYR A 13 20.68 3.68 24.35
CA TYR A 13 21.86 3.99 23.54
C TYR A 13 22.44 5.33 23.99
N ARG A 14 23.72 5.36 24.38
CA ARG A 14 24.42 6.62 24.65
C ARG A 14 24.98 7.19 23.35
N TYR A 15 24.49 8.37 22.98
CA TYR A 15 25.03 9.15 21.88
C TYR A 15 26.37 9.76 22.32
N GLY A 16 27.49 9.33 21.73
CA GLY A 16 28.81 9.95 21.91
C GLY A 16 29.97 9.04 22.35
N ASP A 17 29.76 7.75 22.59
CA ASP A 17 30.86 6.83 22.89
C ASP A 17 31.66 6.47 21.61
N PRO A 18 33.00 6.34 21.70
CA PRO A 18 33.82 5.95 20.57
C PRO A 18 33.44 4.53 20.10
N PRO A 19 33.42 4.28 18.78
CA PRO A 19 33.04 2.99 18.23
C PRO A 19 33.95 1.89 18.76
N GLN A 20 33.37 0.89 19.44
CA GLN A 20 34.12 -0.29 19.86
C GLN A 20 34.22 -1.29 18.71
N PRO A 21 35.39 -1.96 18.54
CA PRO A 21 35.52 -3.03 17.57
C PRO A 21 34.56 -4.17 17.92
N LEU A 22 33.98 -4.79 16.88
CA LEU A 22 33.10 -5.94 17.05
C LEU A 22 33.83 -7.04 17.83
N PRO A 23 33.16 -7.70 18.80
CA PRO A 23 33.71 -8.89 19.42
C PRO A 23 33.96 -9.93 18.33
N SER A 24 35.16 -10.52 18.35
CA SER A 24 35.53 -11.56 17.39
C SER A 24 34.48 -12.68 17.38
N PRO A 25 34.10 -13.21 16.20
CA PRO A 25 33.19 -14.33 16.11
C PRO A 25 33.69 -15.47 17.00
N VAL A 26 32.86 -15.90 17.94
CA VAL A 26 33.12 -17.11 18.71
C VAL A 26 33.21 -18.26 17.71
N PRO A 27 34.31 -19.03 17.67
CA PRO A 27 34.40 -20.21 16.82
C PRO A 27 33.19 -21.11 17.08
N GLY A 28 32.45 -21.42 16.01
CA GLY A 28 31.31 -22.33 16.08
C GLY A 28 31.74 -23.72 16.56
N PRO A 29 30.82 -24.52 17.12
CA PRO A 29 31.13 -25.87 17.59
C PRO A 29 31.71 -26.71 16.46
N ASP A 30 32.85 -27.36 16.74
CA ASP A 30 33.54 -28.24 15.80
C ASP A 30 32.61 -29.38 15.34
N PRO A 31 32.37 -29.56 14.02
CA PRO A 31 31.50 -30.63 13.50
C PRO A 31 32.11 -32.04 13.63
N HIS A 32 33.25 -32.17 14.32
CA HIS A 32 33.97 -33.43 14.52
C HIS A 32 34.06 -33.86 15.99
N ALA A 33 33.31 -33.22 16.89
CA ALA A 33 33.18 -33.73 18.25
C ALA A 33 32.37 -35.05 18.25
N PRO A 34 32.92 -36.18 18.71
CA PRO A 34 32.17 -37.42 18.81
C PRO A 34 31.10 -37.31 19.90
N ASP A 35 29.87 -37.68 19.56
CA ASP A 35 28.73 -37.80 20.47
C ASP A 35 29.03 -38.81 21.58
N LEU A 36 29.47 -38.32 22.74
CA LEU A 36 29.57 -39.09 23.98
C LEU A 36 28.28 -38.92 24.79
N ASN A 37 27.14 -39.35 24.24
CA ASN A 37 25.91 -39.59 25.00
C ASN A 37 25.03 -40.61 24.26
N ALA A 38 25.53 -41.84 24.16
CA ALA A 38 24.69 -43.00 23.89
C ALA A 38 24.31 -43.62 25.24
N ASP A 39 23.09 -43.34 25.69
CA ASP A 39 22.46 -44.01 26.83
C ASP A 39 21.68 -45.24 26.31
N PRO A 40 21.99 -46.48 26.72
CA PRO A 40 21.24 -47.67 26.32
C PRO A 40 20.40 -48.22 27.48
N GLY A 41 19.08 -48.20 27.31
CA GLY A 41 18.12 -48.96 28.13
C GLY A 41 16.86 -48.14 28.40
N ALA A 42 15.63 -48.63 28.31
CA ALA A 42 15.14 -50.00 28.23
C ALA A 42 13.70 -49.98 27.66
N ALA A 43 13.36 -51.00 26.87
CA ALA A 43 12.00 -51.54 26.78
C ALA A 43 11.95 -52.76 27.73
N PRO A 44 10.81 -53.15 28.34
CA PRO A 44 9.70 -53.72 27.57
C PRO A 44 8.25 -53.58 28.14
N ASP A 45 7.30 -53.86 27.22
CA ASP A 45 6.02 -54.58 27.35
C ASP A 45 4.83 -54.11 28.21
N GLY A 46 3.68 -54.01 27.51
CA GLY A 46 2.32 -54.28 28.01
C GLY A 46 1.36 -53.10 27.81
N ARG A 47 0.15 -53.21 27.27
CA ARG A 47 -0.69 -54.30 26.75
C ARG A 47 -1.89 -53.61 26.03
N PRO A 48 -2.50 -54.20 24.98
CA PRO A 48 -3.65 -53.63 24.29
C PRO A 48 -4.93 -53.83 25.10
N GLY A 49 -5.75 -52.78 25.23
CA GLY A 49 -7.01 -52.81 25.97
C GLY A 49 -8.03 -51.85 25.36
N ASP A 50 -8.87 -52.43 24.52
CA ASP A 50 -10.26 -52.12 24.21
C ASP A 50 -10.88 -50.88 24.90
N ALA A 51 -11.27 -49.89 24.08
CA ALA A 51 -12.42 -49.06 24.38
C ALA A 51 -13.33 -48.97 23.15
N PRO A 52 -14.67 -49.11 23.30
CA PRO A 52 -15.57 -49.31 22.16
C PRO A 52 -15.92 -48.00 21.45
N LEU A 53 -16.03 -48.10 20.13
CA LEU A 53 -16.71 -47.13 19.26
C LEU A 53 -18.20 -47.06 19.61
N PRO A 54 -18.79 -45.88 19.87
CA PRO A 54 -20.21 -45.70 19.72
C PRO A 54 -20.56 -45.56 18.23
N ALA A 55 -21.43 -46.47 17.81
CA ALA A 55 -22.09 -46.53 16.51
C ALA A 55 -22.84 -45.23 16.17
N GLY A 56 -22.83 -44.91 14.88
CA GLY A 56 -23.50 -43.73 14.34
C GLY A 56 -25.02 -43.83 14.29
N ALA A 57 -25.63 -42.68 14.00
CA ALA A 57 -26.92 -42.57 13.34
C ALA A 57 -27.08 -41.14 12.77
N PRO A 58 -28.00 -40.94 11.81
CA PRO A 58 -27.85 -40.02 10.69
C PRO A 58 -28.60 -38.71 10.89
N GLY A 59 -28.20 -37.68 10.16
CA GLY A 59 -28.86 -36.38 10.19
C GLY A 59 -28.41 -35.49 9.04
N GLU A 60 -28.88 -35.82 7.84
CA GLU A 60 -28.95 -34.88 6.72
C GLU A 60 -29.52 -33.53 7.17
N ARG A 61 -28.88 -32.44 6.77
CA ARG A 61 -29.56 -31.25 6.22
C ARG A 61 -28.53 -30.37 5.51
N ARG A 62 -28.43 -30.59 4.19
CA ARG A 62 -27.97 -29.60 3.22
C ARG A 62 -28.74 -28.29 3.46
N PRO A 63 -28.09 -27.14 3.67
CA PRO A 63 -28.71 -25.86 3.35
C PRO A 63 -28.77 -25.76 1.82
N ARG A 64 -29.96 -25.98 1.24
CA ARG A 64 -30.32 -25.41 -0.06
C ARG A 64 -30.42 -23.90 0.14
N GLY A 65 -29.29 -23.21 -0.01
CA GLY A 65 -29.27 -21.77 -0.19
C GLY A 65 -29.80 -21.47 -1.59
N THR A 66 -31.08 -21.12 -1.67
CA THR A 66 -31.71 -20.55 -2.86
C THR A 66 -30.98 -19.26 -3.20
N VAL A 67 -30.15 -19.28 -4.25
CA VAL A 67 -29.58 -18.08 -4.86
C VAL A 67 -30.73 -17.38 -5.57
N ALA A 68 -31.37 -16.44 -4.88
CA ALA A 68 -32.25 -15.48 -5.51
C ALA A 68 -31.36 -14.43 -6.21
N ALA A 69 -31.21 -14.59 -7.53
CA ALA A 69 -30.62 -13.59 -8.40
C ALA A 69 -31.47 -12.31 -8.36
N ALA A 70 -31.05 -11.32 -7.59
CA ALA A 70 -31.61 -9.97 -7.64
C ALA A 70 -30.95 -9.24 -8.82
N ALA A 71 -31.57 -9.30 -9.99
CA ALA A 71 -31.25 -8.43 -11.11
C ALA A 71 -31.69 -7.00 -10.75
N ILE A 72 -30.78 -6.20 -10.23
CA ILE A 72 -31.00 -4.75 -10.06
C ILE A 72 -30.69 -4.12 -11.42
N ILE A 73 -31.75 -3.93 -12.21
CA ILE A 73 -31.76 -3.05 -13.38
C ILE A 73 -31.69 -1.62 -12.84
N GLY A 74 -30.47 -1.16 -12.57
CA GLY A 74 -30.17 0.22 -12.18
C GLY A 74 -30.17 1.12 -13.41
N VAL A 75 -31.29 1.80 -13.61
CA VAL A 75 -31.45 2.89 -14.58
C VAL A 75 -30.52 4.03 -14.18
N ALA A 76 -29.37 4.16 -14.86
CA ALA A 76 -28.54 5.35 -14.76
C ALA A 76 -29.19 6.46 -15.62
N ALA A 77 -29.86 7.38 -14.94
CA ALA A 77 -30.40 8.60 -15.53
C ALA A 77 -29.25 9.45 -16.10
N LEU A 78 -29.39 9.81 -17.36
CA LEU A 78 -28.53 10.71 -18.12
C LEU A 78 -28.70 12.14 -17.56
N VAL A 79 -27.79 12.58 -16.69
CA VAL A 79 -27.74 13.99 -16.26
C VAL A 79 -26.94 14.77 -17.28
N VAL A 80 -27.65 15.38 -18.23
CA VAL A 80 -27.11 16.39 -19.14
C VAL A 80 -26.87 17.67 -18.34
N VAL A 81 -25.62 17.94 -17.97
CA VAL A 81 -25.24 19.24 -17.41
C VAL A 81 -25.00 20.20 -18.56
N VAL A 82 -26.04 20.97 -18.90
CA VAL A 82 -25.92 22.19 -19.71
C VAL A 82 -25.40 23.30 -18.82
N SER A 83 -24.08 23.49 -18.77
CA SER A 83 -23.48 24.70 -18.19
C SER A 83 -23.32 25.76 -19.27
N GLY A 84 -24.45 26.33 -19.69
CA GLY A 84 -24.48 27.63 -20.33
C GLY A 84 -24.63 28.70 -19.25
N VAL A 85 -23.54 29.39 -18.91
CA VAL A 85 -23.61 30.69 -18.23
C VAL A 85 -22.85 31.71 -19.06
N ILE A 86 -23.66 32.57 -19.68
CA ILE A 86 -23.26 33.78 -20.37
C ILE A 86 -22.84 34.78 -19.29
N VAL A 87 -21.58 35.21 -19.27
CA VAL A 87 -21.17 36.42 -18.53
C VAL A 87 -20.99 37.55 -19.53
N LEU A 88 -22.08 38.29 -19.73
CA LEU A 88 -22.08 39.63 -20.29
C LEU A 88 -21.57 40.59 -19.21
N GLY A 89 -20.31 41.00 -19.30
CA GLY A 89 -19.75 42.10 -18.54
C GLY A 89 -19.63 43.34 -19.42
N SER A 90 -20.65 44.19 -19.42
CA SER A 90 -20.57 45.59 -19.87
C SER A 90 -19.86 46.42 -18.79
N GLY A 91 -18.91 47.26 -19.20
CA GLY A 91 -18.30 48.23 -18.29
C GLY A 91 -17.16 49.02 -18.93
N SER A 92 -17.51 49.99 -19.79
CA SER A 92 -16.63 51.11 -20.11
C SER A 92 -16.39 51.94 -18.85
N ASP A 93 -15.13 52.16 -18.48
CA ASP A 93 -14.73 53.34 -17.72
C ASP A 93 -13.45 53.95 -18.30
N THR A 94 -13.64 55.02 -19.06
CA THR A 94 -12.63 56.02 -19.36
C THR A 94 -12.37 56.84 -18.09
N GLY A 95 -11.24 56.59 -17.42
CA GLY A 95 -10.81 57.33 -16.24
C GLY A 95 -9.31 57.64 -16.28
N ARG A 96 -8.97 58.79 -16.87
CA ARG A 96 -7.63 59.37 -16.91
C ARG A 96 -7.29 59.93 -15.53
N GLY A 97 -6.28 59.36 -14.86
CA GLY A 97 -5.72 59.90 -13.62
C GLY A 97 -4.30 59.40 -13.45
N ALA A 98 -3.33 60.27 -13.73
CA ALA A 98 -1.91 60.01 -13.51
C ALA A 98 -1.61 60.10 -12.00
N ASP A 99 -0.93 59.09 -11.46
CA ASP A 99 -0.24 59.18 -10.17
C ASP A 99 1.10 58.43 -10.28
N PRO A 100 2.26 59.12 -10.27
CA PRO A 100 3.57 58.50 -10.33
C PRO A 100 4.11 58.36 -8.90
N GLY A 101 3.96 57.19 -8.30
CA GLY A 101 4.57 56.96 -6.99
C GLY A 101 4.07 55.74 -6.25
N ARG A 102 4.37 54.54 -6.75
CA ARG A 102 4.46 53.36 -5.87
C ARG A 102 5.40 52.31 -6.46
N ASP A 103 6.62 52.39 -5.95
CA ASP A 103 7.68 51.41 -6.05
C ASP A 103 7.21 49.98 -5.76
N LEU A 104 7.56 49.10 -6.70
CA LEU A 104 8.32 47.86 -6.47
C LEU A 104 7.78 46.91 -5.40
N PHE A 105 6.60 46.35 -5.63
CA PHE A 105 6.39 44.96 -5.24
C PHE A 105 6.98 44.08 -6.35
N PRO A 106 7.93 43.16 -6.05
CA PRO A 106 8.18 42.06 -6.96
C PRO A 106 6.83 41.35 -7.12
N GLN A 107 6.27 41.41 -8.32
CA GLN A 107 5.15 40.57 -8.71
C GLN A 107 5.59 39.14 -8.35
N ALA A 108 4.95 38.56 -7.33
CA ALA A 108 5.02 37.13 -7.12
C ALA A 108 4.61 36.54 -8.46
N LEU A 109 5.56 35.88 -9.14
CA LEU A 109 5.29 35.20 -10.39
C LEU A 109 4.01 34.39 -10.17
N PRO A 110 3.00 34.50 -11.05
CA PRO A 110 1.85 33.60 -10.96
C PRO A 110 2.41 32.17 -10.87
N PRO A 111 1.85 31.30 -10.02
CA PRO A 111 2.22 29.88 -10.05
C PRO A 111 2.09 29.47 -11.51
N SER A 112 3.11 28.81 -12.09
CA SER A 112 3.14 28.46 -13.50
C SER A 112 1.78 27.88 -13.91
N GLU A 113 0.92 28.73 -14.47
CA GLU A 113 -0.36 28.33 -14.99
C GLU A 113 0.01 27.47 -16.18
N ARG A 114 -0.18 26.16 -16.04
CA ARG A 114 0.08 25.22 -17.12
C ARG A 114 -0.64 25.75 -18.35
N THR A 115 0.07 25.80 -19.47
CA THR A 115 -0.56 26.03 -20.75
C THR A 115 -1.69 25.01 -20.90
N PRO A 116 -2.96 25.44 -21.01
CA PRO A 116 -4.06 24.51 -21.24
C PRO A 116 -3.75 23.76 -22.56
N GLY A 117 -3.38 22.48 -22.45
CA GLY A 117 -2.86 21.69 -23.58
C GLY A 117 -1.68 20.75 -23.26
N SER A 118 -1.10 20.80 -22.07
CA SER A 118 -0.26 19.69 -21.58
C SER A 118 -1.16 18.47 -21.38
N GLY A 119 -0.99 17.45 -22.24
CA GLY A 119 -1.88 16.30 -22.34
C GLY A 119 -2.04 15.50 -21.03
N SER A 120 -2.95 14.55 -21.02
CA SER A 120 -3.06 13.56 -19.94
C SER A 120 -2.33 12.27 -20.30
N PHE A 121 -2.04 11.46 -19.29
CA PHE A 121 -1.52 10.10 -19.47
C PHE A 121 -2.16 9.14 -18.45
N THR A 122 -2.12 7.85 -18.76
CA THR A 122 -2.56 6.79 -17.85
C THR A 122 -1.36 6.33 -17.01
N VAL A 123 -1.61 6.04 -15.74
CA VAL A 123 -0.63 5.49 -14.80
C VAL A 123 -1.10 4.11 -14.39
N ASP A 124 -0.32 3.11 -14.75
CA ASP A 124 -0.48 1.74 -14.27
C ASP A 124 0.36 1.51 -13.02
N GLY A 125 -0.21 0.82 -12.04
CA GLY A 125 0.45 0.58 -10.76
C GLY A 125 0.21 -0.82 -10.22
N THR A 126 1.21 -1.30 -9.49
CA THR A 126 1.20 -2.54 -8.73
C THR A 126 1.51 -2.24 -7.27
N PHE A 127 0.76 -2.89 -6.38
CA PHE A 127 0.94 -2.83 -4.94
C PHE A 127 1.09 -4.25 -4.40
N THR A 128 2.26 -4.57 -3.85
CA THR A 128 2.57 -5.90 -3.32
C THR A 128 2.75 -5.85 -1.81
N VAL A 129 2.07 -6.74 -1.10
CA VAL A 129 2.32 -7.01 0.32
C VAL A 129 3.09 -8.30 0.42
N VAL A 130 4.24 -8.28 1.11
CA VAL A 130 5.09 -9.44 1.34
C VAL A 130 5.01 -9.86 2.80
N ALA A 131 5.00 -11.16 3.05
CA ALA A 131 5.01 -11.71 4.40
C ALA A 131 6.32 -11.37 5.12
N THR A 132 6.21 -10.99 6.40
CA THR A 132 7.34 -10.93 7.32
C THR A 132 7.18 -11.98 8.42
N PRO A 133 8.24 -12.36 9.16
CA PRO A 133 8.11 -13.33 10.25
C PRO A 133 7.07 -12.97 11.31
N ALA A 134 6.78 -11.67 11.49
CA ALA A 134 5.76 -11.18 12.43
C ALA A 134 4.37 -11.02 11.79
N GLU A 135 4.32 -10.89 10.47
CA GLU A 135 3.12 -10.56 9.70
C GLU A 135 2.98 -11.54 8.53
N PRO A 136 2.41 -12.73 8.75
CA PRO A 136 2.20 -13.71 7.68
C PRO A 136 1.16 -13.21 6.69
N VAL A 137 1.41 -13.43 5.40
CA VAL A 137 0.54 -13.07 4.27
C VAL A 137 0.37 -14.29 3.39
N SER A 138 -0.83 -14.54 2.90
CA SER A 138 -1.10 -15.67 1.99
C SER A 138 -2.08 -15.25 0.89
N GLY A 139 -1.58 -15.13 -0.33
CA GLY A 139 -2.37 -14.96 -1.54
C GLY A 139 -2.61 -16.29 -2.25
N ASP A 140 -3.81 -16.43 -2.83
CA ASP A 140 -4.13 -17.50 -3.77
C ASP A 140 -4.79 -16.95 -5.06
N ARG A 141 -5.52 -17.78 -5.83
CA ARG A 141 -6.18 -17.31 -7.06
C ARG A 141 -7.53 -16.61 -6.82
N ILE A 142 -8.06 -16.68 -5.61
CA ILE A 142 -9.42 -16.27 -5.27
C ILE A 142 -9.39 -15.08 -4.29
N GLY A 143 -8.33 -14.96 -3.50
CA GLY A 143 -8.18 -13.82 -2.60
C GLY A 143 -6.82 -13.74 -1.94
N CYS A 144 -6.73 -12.79 -1.01
CA CYS A 144 -5.56 -12.52 -0.22
C CYS A 144 -5.93 -12.47 1.26
N ASP A 145 -5.29 -13.33 2.05
CA ASP A 145 -5.37 -13.30 3.50
C ASP A 145 -4.22 -12.44 4.05
N LEU A 146 -4.61 -11.31 4.64
CA LEU A 146 -3.71 -10.35 5.28
C LEU A 146 -3.83 -10.42 6.81
N PRO A 147 -2.74 -10.12 7.54
CA PRO A 147 -2.79 -10.03 8.99
C PRO A 147 -3.69 -8.86 9.42
N ILE A 148 -4.18 -8.90 10.66
CA ILE A 148 -5.09 -7.88 11.19
C ILE A 148 -4.48 -6.47 11.17
N THR A 149 -3.16 -6.37 11.21
CA THR A 149 -2.41 -5.12 11.11
C THR A 149 -2.44 -4.51 9.72
N LEU A 150 -2.83 -5.28 8.69
CA LEU A 150 -2.90 -4.90 7.28
C LEU A 150 -4.30 -5.11 6.67
N SER A 151 -5.32 -5.47 7.47
CA SER A 151 -6.67 -5.79 6.99
C SER A 151 -7.45 -4.60 6.40
N ASP A 152 -6.95 -3.38 6.59
CA ASP A 152 -7.41 -2.13 5.97
C ASP A 152 -6.97 -1.98 4.51
N ILE A 153 -5.96 -2.74 4.09
CA ILE A 153 -5.49 -2.79 2.72
C ILE A 153 -6.03 -4.09 2.10
N GLY A 154 -6.79 -4.00 1.03
CA GLY A 154 -7.31 -5.16 0.34
C GLY A 154 -7.97 -4.78 -0.96
N GLU A 155 -8.61 -5.76 -1.60
CA GLU A 155 -9.43 -5.49 -2.76
C GLU A 155 -10.54 -4.48 -2.41
N GLY A 156 -10.70 -3.46 -3.23
CA GLY A 156 -11.63 -2.36 -3.01
C GLY A 156 -11.10 -1.21 -2.16
N THR A 157 -9.90 -1.31 -1.57
CA THR A 157 -9.27 -0.16 -0.87
C THR A 157 -9.00 0.96 -1.88
N THR A 158 -9.43 2.18 -1.56
CA THR A 158 -9.23 3.34 -2.43
C THR A 158 -7.80 3.87 -2.32
N ILE A 159 -7.11 3.96 -3.45
CA ILE A 159 -5.82 4.65 -3.59
C ILE A 159 -6.04 6.00 -4.26
N THR A 160 -5.29 7.02 -3.85
CA THR A 160 -5.48 8.39 -4.38
C THR A 160 -4.20 8.96 -4.94
N LEU A 161 -4.32 9.69 -6.05
CA LEU A 161 -3.24 10.44 -6.67
C LEU A 161 -3.45 11.92 -6.41
N ILE A 162 -2.44 12.58 -5.86
CA ILE A 162 -2.44 14.00 -5.48
C ILE A 162 -1.36 14.71 -6.29
N GLU A 163 -1.69 15.87 -6.85
CA GLU A 163 -0.72 16.70 -7.54
C GLU A 163 -0.33 17.90 -6.67
N GLY A 164 0.98 18.20 -6.57
CA GLY A 164 1.47 19.36 -5.82
C GLY A 164 1.20 19.32 -4.30
N GLY A 165 0.68 18.21 -3.78
CA GLY A 165 0.46 17.96 -2.34
C GLY A 165 -0.82 18.53 -1.72
N THR A 166 -1.67 19.22 -2.48
CA THR A 166 -2.83 19.94 -1.92
C THR A 166 -4.18 19.35 -2.25
N SER A 167 -4.35 18.66 -3.39
CA SER A 167 -5.65 18.12 -3.78
C SER A 167 -5.54 16.81 -4.57
N PRO A 168 -6.41 15.83 -4.27
CA PRO A 168 -6.49 14.62 -5.08
C PRO A 168 -6.96 14.99 -6.49
N ILE A 169 -6.25 14.48 -7.48
CA ILE A 169 -6.55 14.66 -8.91
C ILE A 169 -7.18 13.40 -9.53
N SER A 170 -6.91 12.23 -8.94
CA SER A 170 -7.46 10.95 -9.38
C SER A 170 -7.53 9.97 -8.21
N SER A 171 -8.35 8.94 -8.34
CA SER A 171 -8.50 7.88 -7.35
C SER A 171 -8.94 6.61 -8.04
N ASP A 172 -8.48 5.47 -7.53
CA ASP A 172 -8.89 4.15 -8.02
C ASP A 172 -9.03 3.18 -6.85
N MET A 173 -9.58 1.99 -7.12
CA MET A 173 -9.67 0.91 -6.16
C MET A 173 -8.62 -0.15 -6.46
N LEU A 174 -7.95 -0.64 -5.41
CA LEU A 174 -7.07 -1.80 -5.54
C LEU A 174 -7.87 -3.01 -6.01
N ALA A 175 -7.46 -3.59 -7.14
CA ALA A 175 -7.99 -4.85 -7.64
C ALA A 175 -7.01 -5.98 -7.30
N TYR A 176 -7.50 -7.08 -6.74
CA TYR A 176 -6.63 -8.24 -6.49
C TYR A 176 -6.22 -8.90 -7.80
N SER A 177 -4.92 -9.06 -8.00
CA SER A 177 -4.34 -9.61 -9.25
C SER A 177 -3.70 -10.98 -9.07
N GLY A 178 -3.43 -11.40 -7.83
CA GLY A 178 -2.85 -12.69 -7.49
C GLY A 178 -1.83 -12.60 -6.37
N GLY A 179 -1.21 -13.72 -6.05
CA GLY A 179 -0.25 -13.84 -4.95
C GLY A 179 0.24 -15.27 -4.76
N ASP A 180 0.98 -15.49 -3.68
CA ASP A 180 1.45 -16.79 -3.22
C ASP A 180 1.43 -16.90 -1.69
N LEU A 181 1.95 -18.01 -1.14
CA LEU A 181 2.01 -18.26 0.30
C LEU A 181 2.86 -17.28 1.11
N SER A 182 3.44 -16.27 0.45
CA SER A 182 4.28 -15.24 1.05
C SER A 182 4.00 -13.84 0.50
N SER A 183 3.02 -13.67 -0.39
CA SER A 183 2.77 -12.37 -1.02
C SER A 183 1.35 -12.24 -1.56
N CYS A 184 0.88 -11.00 -1.62
CA CYS A 184 -0.33 -10.61 -2.32
C CYS A 184 -0.08 -9.40 -3.18
N THR A 185 -0.61 -9.41 -4.39
CA THR A 185 -0.40 -8.38 -5.39
C THR A 185 -1.73 -7.81 -5.84
N PHE A 186 -1.82 -6.49 -5.79
CA PHE A 186 -2.95 -5.70 -6.21
C PHE A 186 -2.53 -4.78 -7.36
N THR A 187 -3.43 -4.49 -8.27
CA THR A 187 -3.22 -3.55 -9.36
C THR A 187 -4.17 -2.36 -9.23
N PHE A 188 -3.77 -1.22 -9.76
CA PHE A 188 -4.58 -0.01 -9.84
C PHE A 188 -4.20 0.79 -11.08
N GLU A 189 -5.10 1.65 -11.53
CA GLU A 189 -4.93 2.50 -12.70
C GLU A 189 -5.46 3.91 -12.42
N PHE A 190 -4.63 4.93 -12.64
CA PHE A 190 -5.10 6.32 -12.71
C PHE A 190 -5.22 6.75 -14.15
N ALA A 191 -6.45 6.86 -14.64
CA ALA A 191 -6.73 7.47 -15.93
C ALA A 191 -6.60 9.00 -15.86
N ASP A 192 -6.32 9.61 -17.02
CA ASP A 192 -6.36 11.05 -17.25
C ASP A 192 -5.49 11.90 -16.31
N VAL A 193 -4.31 11.40 -15.93
CA VAL A 193 -3.36 12.15 -15.09
C VAL A 193 -2.81 13.35 -15.88
N PRO A 194 -2.99 14.60 -15.40
CA PRO A 194 -2.46 15.77 -16.10
C PRO A 194 -0.94 15.75 -16.17
N ALA A 195 -0.36 15.95 -17.33
CA ALA A 195 1.09 16.15 -17.47
C ALA A 195 1.54 17.57 -17.07
N GLY A 196 2.83 17.74 -16.88
CA GLY A 196 3.50 18.98 -16.52
C GLY A 196 3.49 19.28 -15.01
N GLY A 197 3.15 18.29 -14.17
CA GLY A 197 3.19 18.42 -12.72
C GLY A 197 4.63 18.39 -12.19
N SER A 198 4.94 19.21 -11.19
CA SER A 198 6.29 19.21 -10.58
C SER A 198 6.58 17.92 -9.83
N PHE A 199 5.58 17.37 -9.16
CA PHE A 199 5.61 16.08 -8.49
C PHE A 199 4.17 15.62 -8.23
N TYR A 200 4.03 14.32 -8.10
CA TYR A 200 2.78 13.63 -7.79
C TYR A 200 2.98 12.83 -6.51
N MET A 201 1.90 12.60 -5.77
CA MET A 201 1.91 11.82 -4.55
C MET A 201 0.84 10.74 -4.64
N VAL A 202 1.24 9.50 -4.51
CA VAL A 202 0.32 8.37 -4.37
C VAL A 202 0.10 8.15 -2.88
N GLU A 203 -1.14 8.29 -2.45
CA GLU A 203 -1.55 8.09 -1.06
C GLU A 203 -2.32 6.78 -0.92
N LEU A 204 -1.87 5.98 0.04
CA LEU A 204 -2.53 4.75 0.45
C LEU A 204 -3.11 4.95 1.87
N PRO A 205 -4.42 4.77 2.08
CA PRO A 205 -5.06 5.00 3.37
C PRO A 205 -4.35 4.27 4.51
N GLY A 206 -4.05 4.99 5.60
CA GLY A 206 -3.40 4.41 6.78
C GLY A 206 -1.91 4.08 6.62
N ARG A 207 -1.33 4.19 5.41
CA ARG A 207 0.08 3.81 5.13
C ARG A 207 0.96 4.97 4.70
N GLY A 208 0.35 6.12 4.40
CA GLY A 208 1.06 7.34 4.10
C GLY A 208 1.10 7.62 2.61
N ARG A 209 2.13 8.37 2.19
CA ARG A 209 2.24 8.95 0.86
C ARG A 209 3.62 8.68 0.27
N LEU A 210 3.64 8.39 -1.02
CA LEU A 210 4.86 8.20 -1.81
C LEU A 210 4.91 9.26 -2.89
N THR A 211 6.05 9.94 -3.04
CA THR A 211 6.24 11.01 -4.02
C THR A 211 6.91 10.45 -5.27
N TYR A 212 6.36 10.82 -6.42
CA TYR A 212 6.84 10.43 -7.75
C TYR A 212 6.97 11.64 -8.66
N THR A 213 7.89 11.56 -9.60
CA THR A 213 7.98 12.42 -10.77
C THR A 213 7.04 11.95 -11.87
N GLU A 214 6.78 12.80 -12.87
CA GLU A 214 5.98 12.43 -14.04
C GLU A 214 6.56 11.22 -14.79
N ASP A 215 7.89 11.18 -14.94
CA ASP A 215 8.56 10.10 -15.66
C ASP A 215 8.47 8.77 -14.90
N GLU A 216 8.52 8.78 -13.56
CA GLU A 216 8.31 7.59 -12.74
C GLU A 216 6.87 7.08 -12.84
N LEU A 217 5.88 7.98 -12.81
CA LEU A 217 4.48 7.58 -13.01
C LEU A 217 4.25 6.97 -14.40
N ARG A 218 4.89 7.49 -15.44
CA ARG A 218 4.80 6.92 -16.80
C ARG A 218 5.50 5.58 -16.94
N ALA A 219 6.58 5.37 -16.20
CA ALA A 219 7.28 4.09 -16.18
C ALA A 219 6.47 2.99 -15.49
N GLY A 220 5.49 3.38 -14.66
CA GLY A 220 4.66 2.50 -13.86
C GLY A 220 5.09 2.52 -12.40
N VAL A 221 4.10 2.40 -11.52
CA VAL A 221 4.31 2.48 -10.06
C VAL A 221 4.40 1.07 -9.48
N ASP A 222 5.46 0.79 -8.72
CA ASP A 222 5.59 -0.45 -7.94
C ASP A 222 5.81 -0.11 -6.48
N ILE A 223 4.83 -0.46 -5.64
CA ILE A 223 4.85 -0.22 -4.20
C ILE A 223 4.90 -1.57 -3.49
N THR A 224 5.84 -1.73 -2.56
CA THR A 224 5.91 -2.95 -1.75
C THR A 224 5.90 -2.65 -0.25
N LEU A 225 5.08 -3.39 0.49
CA LEU A 225 5.00 -3.41 1.95
C LEU A 225 5.52 -4.73 2.51
N GLY A 226 6.10 -4.71 3.71
CA GLY A 226 6.64 -5.91 4.37
C GLY A 226 8.11 -6.21 4.02
N ARG A 227 8.93 -5.16 3.84
CA ARG A 227 10.39 -5.26 3.66
C ARG A 227 11.13 -4.82 4.91
#